data_AF-A0A4P6K1W9-F1
#
_entry.id   AF-A0A4P6K1W9-F1
#
_cell.length_a   1.000
_cell.length_b   1.000
_cell.length_c   1.000
_cell.angle_alpha   90.00
_cell.angle_beta   90.00
_cell.angle_gamma   90.00
#
_symmetry.space_group_name_H-M   'P 1'
#
loop_
_entity.id
_entity.type
_entity.pdbx_description
1 polymer ?
#
loop_
_entity_poly.entity_id
_entity_poly.type
_entity_poly.pdbx_seq_one_letter_code
_entity_poly.pdbx_strand_id
1 'polypeptide(L)'
;MKGIIKALTAHDTSSTDFILRVVQPGLAGLMDGSVSTLAPIFATAFATQRPFTAFLVGIAAATGAGISMAFSEALSDDGVLTGRGNPIARGAITGIMTFIGGALHTLPFLINHLQLALLTAYIIVAIELIVIAAIRHRYFGTSWLLSMIQVVGSGALVFLAALIFGNA
;
A
#
# COMPACT_ATOMS: atom_id res chain seq x y z
N MET A 1 -4.58 -21.93 10.49
CA MET A 1 -5.70 -21.17 11.07
C MET A 1 -5.55 -20.89 12.58
N LYS A 2 -5.26 -21.89 13.43
CA LYS A 2 -5.12 -21.71 14.89
C LYS A 2 -4.03 -20.71 15.33
N GLY A 3 -2.92 -20.60 14.60
CA GLY A 3 -1.84 -19.65 14.91
C GLY A 3 -2.20 -18.18 14.63
N ILE A 4 -3.03 -17.91 13.61
CA ILE A 4 -3.49 -16.56 13.28
C ILE A 4 -4.47 -16.08 14.36
N ILE A 5 -5.44 -16.92 14.73
CA ILE A 5 -6.37 -16.63 15.81
C ILE A 5 -5.59 -16.42 17.11
N LYS A 6 -4.61 -17.28 17.43
CA LYS A 6 -3.77 -17.13 18.63
C LYS A 6 -2.98 -15.82 18.64
N ALA A 7 -2.41 -15.39 17.51
CA ALA A 7 -1.69 -14.12 17.40
C ALA A 7 -2.63 -12.90 17.47
N LEU A 8 -3.87 -13.02 16.96
CA LEU A 8 -4.90 -11.98 17.09
C LEU A 8 -5.50 -11.91 18.50
N THR A 9 -5.50 -13.02 19.26
CA THR A 9 -6.01 -13.10 20.64
C THR A 9 -4.94 -12.91 21.71
N ALA A 10 -3.65 -13.04 21.37
CA ALA A 10 -2.57 -12.78 22.30
C ALA A 10 -2.40 -11.26 22.45
N HIS A 11 -2.72 -10.76 23.64
CA HIS A 11 -2.70 -9.34 24.00
C HIS A 11 -1.28 -8.71 24.05
N ASP A 12 -0.31 -9.31 23.36
CA ASP A 12 1.10 -8.89 23.34
C ASP A 12 1.48 -8.37 21.95
N THR A 13 0.89 -7.21 21.61
CA THR A 13 1.11 -6.47 20.35
C THR A 13 2.55 -5.97 20.18
N SER A 14 3.41 -6.19 21.17
CA SER A 14 4.84 -5.89 21.19
C SER A 14 5.74 -7.09 20.89
N SER A 15 5.19 -8.30 20.76
CA SER A 15 6.00 -9.50 20.50
C SER A 15 6.68 -9.44 19.12
N THR A 16 7.96 -9.84 19.06
CA THR A 16 8.74 -9.91 17.82
C THR A 16 8.03 -10.73 16.73
N ASP A 17 7.35 -11.81 17.14
CA ASP A 17 6.54 -12.65 16.25
C ASP A 17 5.38 -11.89 15.61
N PHE A 18 4.70 -11.01 16.36
CA PHE A 18 3.61 -10.19 15.81
C PHE A 18 4.14 -9.19 14.77
N ILE A 19 5.27 -8.55 15.07
CA ILE A 19 5.89 -7.58 14.17
C ILE A 19 6.31 -8.26 12.87
N LEU A 20 7.06 -9.37 12.94
CA LEU A 20 7.59 -10.05 11.75
C LEU A 20 6.53 -10.74 10.90
N ARG A 21 5.45 -11.25 11.52
CA ARG A 21 4.45 -12.08 10.83
C ARG A 21 3.21 -11.32 10.37
N VAL A 22 2.95 -10.15 10.93
CA VAL A 22 1.73 -9.36 10.64
C VAL A 22 2.08 -7.94 10.24
N VAL A 23 2.78 -7.20 11.10
CA VAL A 23 3.02 -5.77 10.87
C VAL A 23 3.95 -5.55 9.67
N GLN A 24 5.05 -6.28 9.58
CA GLN A 24 6.01 -6.18 8.48
C GLN A 24 5.39 -6.51 7.13
N PRO A 25 4.77 -7.69 6.90
CA PRO A 25 4.13 -7.98 5.61
C PRO A 25 3.00 -7.00 5.29
N GLY A 26 2.21 -6.59 6.29
CA GLY A 26 1.13 -5.64 6.07
C GLY A 26 1.61 -4.23 5.71
N LEU A 27 2.66 -3.73 6.36
CA LEU A 27 3.27 -2.44 6.05
C LEU A 27 3.96 -2.46 4.68
N ALA A 28 4.64 -3.55 4.35
CA ALA A 28 5.24 -3.74 3.02
C ALA A 28 4.16 -3.71 1.93
N GLY A 29 3.04 -4.40 2.15
CA GLY A 29 1.90 -4.36 1.24
C GLY A 29 1.32 -2.95 1.09
N LEU A 30 1.01 -2.27 2.20
CA LEU A 30 0.51 -0.90 2.17
C LEU A 30 1.43 0.06 1.41
N MET A 31 2.74 -0.03 1.64
CA MET A 31 3.72 0.81 0.96
C MET A 31 3.74 0.55 -0.55
N ASP A 32 3.78 -0.72 -0.95
CA ASP A 32 3.77 -1.10 -2.36
C ASP A 32 2.49 -0.63 -3.04
N GLY A 33 1.33 -0.95 -2.46
CA GLY A 33 0.03 -0.56 -2.98
C GLY A 33 -0.12 0.96 -3.07
N SER A 34 0.10 1.67 -1.96
CA SER A 34 -0.17 3.11 -1.89
C SER A 34 0.78 3.94 -2.73
N VAL A 35 2.01 3.48 -2.97
CA VAL A 35 3.01 4.25 -3.73
C VAL A 35 3.01 3.84 -5.21
N SER A 36 3.02 2.55 -5.54
CA SER A 36 3.18 2.09 -6.93
C SER A 36 1.99 2.43 -7.83
N THR A 37 0.76 2.45 -7.29
CA THR A 37 -0.45 2.71 -8.09
C THR A 37 -0.71 4.20 -8.33
N LEU A 38 0.00 5.10 -7.66
CA LEU A 38 -0.10 6.56 -7.89
C LEU A 38 0.30 6.92 -9.32
N ALA A 39 1.35 6.29 -9.86
CA ALA A 39 1.80 6.55 -11.22
C ALA A 39 0.71 6.26 -12.26
N PRO A 40 0.21 5.01 -12.40
CA PRO A 40 -0.77 4.69 -13.42
C PRO A 40 -2.09 5.45 -13.24
N ILE A 41 -2.56 5.68 -12.02
CA ILE A 41 -3.84 6.38 -11.82
C ILE A 41 -3.76 7.86 -12.20
N PHE A 42 -2.76 8.60 -11.71
CA PHE A 42 -2.63 10.02 -11.99
C PHE A 42 -2.21 10.27 -13.43
N ALA A 43 -1.32 9.43 -14.00
CA ALA A 43 -1.00 9.51 -15.42
C ALA A 43 -2.25 9.32 -16.28
N THR A 44 -3.09 8.33 -15.96
CA THR A 44 -4.37 8.10 -16.67
C THR A 44 -5.32 9.28 -16.50
N ALA A 45 -5.44 9.83 -15.28
CA ALA A 45 -6.29 10.99 -15.02
C ALA A 45 -5.86 12.21 -15.84
N PHE A 46 -4.56 12.48 -15.90
CA PHE A 46 -4.00 13.61 -16.65
C PHE A 46 -4.10 13.39 -18.16
N ALA A 47 -3.75 12.21 -18.67
CA ALA A 47 -3.77 11.93 -20.10
C ALA A 47 -5.19 11.85 -20.67
N THR A 48 -6.12 11.23 -19.95
CA THR A 48 -7.48 10.96 -20.48
C THR A 48 -8.50 12.02 -20.11
N GLN A 49 -8.25 12.81 -19.05
CA GLN A 49 -9.21 13.75 -18.46
C GLN A 49 -10.56 13.10 -18.11
N ARG A 50 -10.61 11.76 -17.95
CA ARG A 50 -11.82 10.99 -17.67
C ARG A 50 -11.69 10.29 -16.31
N PRO A 51 -12.38 10.77 -15.26
CA PRO A 51 -12.27 10.21 -13.91
C PRO A 51 -12.53 8.71 -13.87
N PHE A 52 -13.64 8.26 -14.45
CA PHE A 52 -13.99 6.84 -14.42
C PHE A 52 -12.94 5.93 -15.10
N THR A 53 -12.25 6.42 -16.14
CA THR A 53 -11.13 5.68 -16.75
C THR A 53 -9.96 5.55 -15.77
N ALA A 54 -9.62 6.61 -15.05
CA ALA A 54 -8.60 6.56 -14.01
C ALA A 54 -8.98 5.62 -12.87
N PHE A 55 -10.26 5.59 -12.46
CA PHE A 55 -10.77 4.61 -11.49
C PHE A 55 -10.55 3.17 -11.95
N LEU A 56 -10.94 2.84 -13.19
CA LEU A 56 -10.80 1.48 -13.73
C LEU A 56 -9.34 1.04 -13.83
N VAL A 57 -8.46 1.92 -14.31
CA VAL A 57 -7.01 1.62 -14.37
C VAL A 57 -6.43 1.50 -12.98
N GLY A 58 -6.80 2.38 -12.05
CA GLY A 58 -6.35 2.36 -10.66
C GLY A 58 -6.73 1.07 -9.94
N ILE A 59 -8.01 0.68 -9.99
CA ILE A 59 -8.47 -0.54 -9.32
C ILE A 59 -7.89 -1.81 -9.96
N ALA A 60 -7.68 -1.81 -11.29
CA ALA A 60 -6.99 -2.89 -11.98
C ALA A 60 -5.52 -2.99 -11.55
N ALA A 61 -4.81 -1.86 -11.45
CA ALA A 61 -3.43 -1.80 -10.97
C ALA A 61 -3.31 -2.28 -9.52
N ALA A 62 -4.20 -1.83 -8.63
CA ALA A 62 -4.24 -2.26 -7.23
C ALA A 62 -4.51 -3.77 -7.09
N THR A 63 -5.43 -4.30 -7.90
CA THR A 63 -5.74 -5.74 -7.93
C THR A 63 -4.55 -6.56 -8.41
N GLY A 64 -3.93 -6.14 -9.51
CA GLY A 64 -2.73 -6.82 -10.04
C GLY A 64 -1.56 -6.78 -9.08
N ALA A 65 -1.28 -5.62 -8.47
CA ALA A 65 -0.26 -5.45 -7.44
C ALA A 65 -0.54 -6.35 -6.23
N GLY A 66 -1.79 -6.39 -5.74
CA GLY A 66 -2.19 -7.22 -4.60
C GLY A 66 -1.96 -8.72 -4.85
N ILE A 67 -2.35 -9.21 -6.03
CA ILE A 67 -2.09 -10.60 -6.42
C ILE A 67 -0.58 -10.87 -6.51
N SER A 68 0.16 -10.01 -7.22
CA SER A 68 1.61 -10.14 -7.41
C SER A 68 2.36 -10.18 -6.08
N MET A 69 2.04 -9.26 -5.17
CA MET A 69 2.68 -9.15 -3.86
C MET A 69 2.30 -10.32 -2.94
N ALA A 70 1.08 -10.84 -3.03
CA ALA A 70 0.68 -12.03 -2.27
C ALA A 70 1.57 -13.22 -2.61
N PHE A 71 1.74 -13.50 -3.90
CA PHE A 71 2.61 -14.58 -4.37
C PHE A 71 4.08 -14.28 -4.08
N SER A 72 4.54 -13.05 -4.29
CA SER A 72 5.93 -12.66 -4.01
C SER A 72 6.31 -12.91 -2.56
N GLU A 73 5.48 -12.50 -1.59
CA GLU A 73 5.76 -12.76 -0.18
C GLU A 73 5.61 -14.25 0.16
N ALA A 74 4.55 -14.93 -0.30
CA ALA A 74 4.32 -16.34 0.04
C ALA A 74 5.40 -17.28 -0.53
N LEU A 75 5.95 -16.97 -1.70
CA LEU A 75 6.98 -17.78 -2.36
C LEU A 75 8.40 -17.37 -1.99
N SER A 76 8.59 -16.18 -1.40
CA SER A 76 9.93 -15.68 -1.04
C SER A 76 10.60 -16.49 0.08
N ASP A 77 9.81 -17.07 0.98
CA ASP A 77 10.32 -17.67 2.21
C ASP A 77 9.27 -18.61 2.83
N ASP A 78 9.63 -19.86 3.10
CA ASP A 78 8.74 -20.83 3.75
C ASP A 78 8.63 -20.65 5.28
N GLY A 79 9.45 -19.77 5.85
CA GLY A 79 9.47 -19.42 7.27
C GLY A 79 10.25 -20.39 8.16
N VAL A 80 10.81 -21.48 7.61
CA VAL A 80 11.54 -22.50 8.38
C VAL A 80 12.88 -21.96 8.87
N LEU A 81 13.61 -21.27 7.98
CA LEU A 81 14.92 -20.70 8.29
C LEU A 81 14.84 -19.30 8.91
N THR A 82 13.84 -18.51 8.53
CA THR A 82 13.72 -17.09 8.93
C THR A 82 12.90 -16.87 10.19
N GLY A 83 12.13 -17.86 10.63
CA GLY A 83 11.18 -17.73 11.74
C GLY A 83 9.96 -16.84 11.44
N ARG A 84 9.80 -16.37 10.19
CA ARG A 84 8.68 -15.52 9.75
C ARG A 84 7.35 -16.26 9.69
N GLY A 85 7.28 -17.53 10.09
CA GLY A 85 6.03 -18.27 10.25
C GLY A 85 5.37 -18.66 8.91
N ASN A 86 4.05 -18.80 8.90
CA ASN A 86 3.33 -19.39 7.77
C ASN A 86 3.37 -18.50 6.50
N PRO A 87 3.93 -18.98 5.37
CA PRO A 87 4.07 -18.20 4.14
C PRO A 87 2.74 -17.78 3.52
N ILE A 88 1.73 -18.66 3.53
CA ILE A 88 0.40 -18.37 2.98
C ILE A 88 -0.27 -17.24 3.77
N ALA A 89 -0.12 -17.24 5.10
CA ALA A 89 -0.66 -16.18 5.94
C ALA A 89 0.01 -14.83 5.63
N ARG A 90 1.34 -14.80 5.52
CA ARG A 90 2.07 -13.57 5.18
C ARG A 90 1.70 -13.08 3.79
N GLY A 91 1.66 -13.95 2.79
CA GLY A 91 1.24 -13.60 1.44
C GLY A 91 -0.17 -13.03 1.40
N ALA A 92 -1.12 -13.64 2.11
CA ALA A 92 -2.48 -13.11 2.21
C ALA A 92 -2.50 -11.70 2.84
N ILE A 93 -1.77 -11.49 3.93
CA ILE A 93 -1.65 -10.18 4.58
C ILE A 93 -1.05 -9.17 3.62
N THR A 94 0.11 -9.46 3.02
CA THR A 94 0.79 -8.54 2.10
C THR A 94 -0.12 -8.19 0.93
N GLY A 95 -0.70 -9.17 0.24
CA GLY A 95 -1.54 -8.91 -0.93
C GLY A 95 -2.81 -8.13 -0.64
N ILE A 96 -3.51 -8.44 0.46
CA ILE A 96 -4.69 -7.67 0.89
C ILE A 96 -4.30 -6.23 1.20
N MET A 97 -3.21 -6.03 1.94
CA MET A 97 -2.75 -4.70 2.32
C MET A 97 -2.23 -3.91 1.11
N THR A 98 -1.62 -4.55 0.11
CA THR A 98 -1.29 -3.95 -1.19
C THR A 98 -2.54 -3.52 -1.94
N PHE A 99 -3.55 -4.40 -2.05
CA PHE A 99 -4.80 -4.03 -2.69
C PHE A 99 -5.47 -2.84 -1.98
N ILE A 100 -5.56 -2.86 -0.65
CA ILE A 100 -6.16 -1.76 0.14
C ILE A 100 -5.37 -0.47 -0.08
N GLY A 101 -4.05 -0.50 0.04
CA GLY A 101 -3.19 0.67 -0.18
C GLY A 101 -3.34 1.25 -1.58
N GLY A 102 -3.49 0.38 -2.59
CA GLY A 102 -3.67 0.80 -3.98
C GLY A 102 -5.09 1.21 -4.36
N ALA A 103 -6.12 0.74 -3.66
CA ALA A 103 -7.52 0.92 -4.04
C ALA A 103 -8.13 2.21 -3.48
N LEU A 104 -7.73 2.63 -2.28
CA LEU A 104 -8.38 3.73 -1.55
C LEU A 104 -8.30 5.08 -2.30
N HIS A 105 -7.12 5.47 -2.79
CA HIS A 105 -6.96 6.67 -3.61
C HIS A 105 -7.54 6.57 -5.03
N THR A 106 -8.10 5.43 -5.42
CA THR A 106 -8.85 5.27 -6.69
C THR A 106 -10.31 5.67 -6.55
N LEU A 107 -10.90 5.49 -5.36
CA LEU A 107 -12.31 5.73 -5.09
C LEU A 107 -12.78 7.16 -5.42
N PRO A 108 -11.98 8.23 -5.20
CA PRO A 108 -12.35 9.58 -5.61
C PRO A 108 -12.67 9.75 -7.08
N PHE A 109 -12.12 8.90 -7.95
CA PHE A 109 -12.35 8.95 -9.39
C PHE A 109 -13.70 8.37 -9.84
N LEU A 110 -14.52 7.89 -8.89
CA LEU A 110 -15.97 7.69 -9.10
C LEU A 110 -16.74 9.03 -9.18
N ILE A 111 -16.13 10.13 -8.75
CA ILE A 111 -16.69 11.48 -8.89
C ILE A 111 -16.53 11.92 -10.35
N ASN A 112 -17.64 12.28 -11.01
CA ASN A 112 -17.64 12.69 -12.42
C ASN A 112 -16.90 14.01 -12.70
N HIS A 113 -16.64 14.83 -11.67
CA HIS A 113 -15.90 16.08 -11.79
C HIS A 113 -14.41 15.89 -11.50
N LEU A 114 -13.56 15.96 -12.54
CA LEU A 114 -12.14 15.62 -12.45
C LEU A 114 -11.37 16.41 -11.39
N GLN A 115 -11.54 17.73 -11.32
CA GLN A 115 -10.81 18.54 -10.33
C GLN A 115 -11.20 18.19 -8.90
N LEU A 116 -12.47 17.80 -8.68
CA LEU A 116 -12.95 17.39 -7.36
C LEU A 116 -12.43 15.99 -7.00
N ALA A 117 -12.41 15.07 -7.98
CA ALA A 117 -11.80 13.76 -7.85
C ALA A 117 -10.30 13.87 -7.49
N LEU A 118 -9.55 14.71 -8.22
CA LEU A 118 -8.12 14.95 -7.98
C LEU A 118 -7.86 15.53 -6.60
N LEU A 119 -8.57 16.60 -6.21
CA LEU A 119 -8.42 17.21 -4.89
C LEU A 119 -8.67 16.19 -3.78
N THR A 120 -9.74 15.41 -3.90
CA THR A 120 -10.09 14.38 -2.93
C THR A 120 -9.05 13.26 -2.90
N ALA A 121 -8.54 12.82 -4.07
CA ALA A 121 -7.47 11.84 -4.16
C ALA A 121 -6.18 12.32 -3.50
N TYR A 122 -5.77 13.57 -3.71
CA TYR A 122 -4.59 14.14 -3.04
C TYR A 122 -4.70 14.13 -1.52
N ILE A 123 -5.88 14.45 -0.98
CA ILE A 123 -6.13 14.39 0.46
C ILE A 123 -6.03 12.95 0.97
N ILE A 124 -6.65 12.00 0.26
CA ILE A 124 -6.58 10.57 0.63
C ILE A 124 -5.13 10.08 0.61
N VAL A 125 -4.37 10.35 -0.45
CA VAL A 125 -2.95 9.96 -0.56
C VAL A 125 -2.13 10.58 0.57
N ALA A 126 -2.34 11.86 0.90
CA ALA A 126 -1.64 12.49 2.03
C ALA A 126 -1.90 11.76 3.35
N ILE A 127 -3.16 11.40 3.62
CA ILE A 127 -3.54 10.63 4.82
C ILE A 127 -2.93 9.23 4.80
N GLU A 128 -3.00 8.52 3.67
CA GLU A 128 -2.41 7.18 3.49
C GLU A 128 -0.92 7.18 3.82
N LEU A 129 -0.16 8.11 3.22
CA LEU A 129 1.29 8.19 3.42
C LEU A 129 1.66 8.57 4.86
N ILE A 130 0.89 9.45 5.51
CA ILE A 130 1.07 9.79 6.93
C ILE A 130 0.80 8.57 7.82
N VAL A 131 -0.28 7.83 7.56
CA VAL A 131 -0.63 6.62 8.32
C VAL A 131 0.46 5.56 8.16
N ILE A 132 0.95 5.33 6.94
CA ILE A 132 2.06 4.41 6.67
C ILE A 132 3.33 4.83 7.42
N ALA A 133 3.68 6.12 7.38
CA ALA A 133 4.82 6.65 8.12
C ALA A 133 4.65 6.48 9.65
N ALA A 134 3.43 6.61 10.17
CA ALA A 134 3.10 6.40 11.57
C ALA A 134 3.18 4.95 12.01
N ILE A 135 2.65 4.03 11.22
CA ILE A 135 2.81 2.59 11.46
C ILE A 135 4.30 2.24 11.48
N ARG A 136 5.05 2.72 10.49
CA ARG A 136 6.49 2.49 10.42
C ARG A 136 7.22 3.02 11.65
N HIS A 137 6.98 4.26 12.02
CA HIS A 137 7.57 4.89 13.21
C HIS A 137 7.25 4.11 14.49
N ARG A 138 5.97 3.74 14.67
CA ARG A 138 5.47 3.08 15.87
C ARG A 138 6.06 1.69 16.08
N TYR A 139 6.15 0.88 15.02
CA TYR A 139 6.52 -0.54 15.14
C TYR A 139 7.99 -0.84 14.84
N PHE A 140 8.68 0.01 14.07
CA PHE A 140 10.09 -0.21 13.71
C PHE A 140 11.05 0.78 14.38
N GLY A 141 10.56 1.70 15.21
CA GLY A 141 11.39 2.61 16.00
C GLY A 141 12.22 3.60 15.16
N THR A 142 11.90 3.76 13.88
CA THR A 142 12.54 4.75 12.99
C THR A 142 12.21 6.15 13.47
N SER A 143 13.03 7.18 13.23
CA SER A 143 12.62 8.54 13.61
C SER A 143 11.40 8.98 12.78
N TRP A 144 10.47 9.73 13.39
CA TRP A 144 9.25 10.21 12.74
C TRP A 144 9.57 10.98 11.44
N LEU A 145 10.54 11.88 11.52
CA LEU A 145 10.97 12.69 10.37
C LEU A 145 11.53 11.83 9.23
N LEU A 146 12.36 10.82 9.53
CA LEU A 146 12.89 9.93 8.50
C LEU A 146 11.78 9.07 7.87
N SER A 147 10.83 8.59 8.67
CA SER A 147 9.64 7.90 8.12
C SER A 147 8.84 8.78 7.19
N MET A 148 8.57 10.02 7.59
CA MET A 148 7.85 10.98 6.76
C MET A 148 8.59 11.27 5.45
N ILE A 149 9.89 11.60 5.52
CA ILE A 149 10.69 11.90 4.32
C ILE A 149 10.74 10.70 3.37
N GLN A 150 10.93 9.49 3.89
CA GLN A 150 11.06 8.31 3.03
C GLN A 150 9.73 7.91 2.38
N VAL A 151 8.63 7.91 3.14
CA VAL A 151 7.32 7.49 2.64
C VAL A 151 6.68 8.56 1.75
N VAL A 152 6.71 9.83 2.17
CA VAL A 152 6.18 10.93 1.34
C VAL A 152 7.10 11.22 0.17
N GLY A 153 8.42 11.12 0.35
CA GLY A 153 9.39 11.30 -0.72
C GLY A 153 9.25 10.26 -1.82
N SER A 154 9.04 8.98 -1.48
CA SER A 154 8.78 7.95 -2.49
C SER A 154 7.46 8.21 -3.22
N GLY A 155 6.39 8.58 -2.50
CA GLY A 155 5.12 8.98 -3.11
C GLY A 155 5.27 10.17 -4.07
N ALA A 156 6.03 11.19 -3.69
CA ALA A 156 6.31 12.36 -4.52
C ALA A 156 7.07 11.99 -5.80
N LEU A 157 8.08 11.12 -5.71
CA LEU A 157 8.83 10.65 -6.88
C LEU A 157 7.94 9.88 -7.86
N VAL A 158 7.07 9.00 -7.37
CA VAL A 158 6.14 8.25 -8.24
C VAL A 158 5.07 9.17 -8.82
N PHE A 159 4.60 10.17 -8.07
CA PHE A 159 3.70 11.19 -8.59
C PHE A 159 4.34 12.05 -9.69
N LEU A 160 5.63 12.40 -9.55
CA LEU A 160 6.38 13.07 -10.62
C LEU A 160 6.44 12.22 -11.89
N ALA A 161 6.64 10.90 -11.76
CA ALA A 161 6.55 10.00 -12.92
C ALA A 161 5.15 10.07 -13.57
N ALA A 162 4.09 10.12 -12.75
CA ALA A 162 2.72 10.28 -13.24
C ALA A 162 2.53 11.59 -14.04
N LEU A 163 3.11 12.70 -13.57
CA LEU A 163 3.10 13.99 -14.27
C LEU A 163 3.86 13.94 -15.59
N ILE A 164 5.02 13.29 -15.62
CA ILE A 164 5.84 13.16 -16.83
C ILE A 164 5.07 12.36 -17.89
N PHE A 165 4.61 11.15 -17.54
CA PHE A 165 3.96 10.26 -18.51
C PHE A 165 2.50 10.62 -18.81
N GLY A 166 1.83 11.32 -17.90
CA GLY A 166 0.44 11.77 -18.09
C GLY A 166 0.29 13.03 -18.95
N ASN A 167 1.38 13.76 -19.20
CA ASN A 167 1.41 14.97 -20.02
C ASN A 167 2.31 14.83 -21.26
N ALA A 168 2.79 13.61 -21.55
CA ALA A 168 3.54 13.28 -22.76
C ALA A 168 2.59 13.07 -23.94
#